data_AF-A0A350I6S8-F1
#
_entry.id   AF-A0A350I6S8-F1
#
_cell.length_a   1.000
_cell.length_b   1.000
_cell.length_c   1.000
_cell.angle_alpha   90.00
_cell.angle_beta   90.00
_cell.angle_gamma   90.00
#
_symmetry.space_group_name_H-M   'P 1'
#
loop_
_entity.id
_entity.type
_entity.pdbx_description
1 polymer ?
#
loop_
_entity_poly.entity_id
_entity_poly.type
_entity_poly.pdbx_seq_one_letter_code
_entity_poly.pdbx_strand_id
1 'polypeptide(L)'
;MEIVSKTYDQPVWGDNAKSHILVNIKTEMEDGQIMIQSAAVTRDESNPDWSSIIKEHGEDGIQANTEVMLEESKENIVEQAAAQKEQQQTQKERTAQERLFDAKLAIFEIEDIKNSKNRKIKSKIRKAPTEIEAMAYATALLLNVINETEETK
;
A
#
# COMPACT_ATOMS: atom_id res chain seq x y z
N MET A 1 18.32 37.85 17.32
CA MET A 1 16.95 37.35 17.10
C MET A 1 16.48 36.86 18.44
N GLU A 2 15.66 37.65 19.11
CA GLU A 2 15.11 37.30 20.43
C GLU A 2 13.82 36.49 20.25
N ILE A 3 13.64 35.48 21.11
CA ILE A 3 12.46 34.64 21.13
C ILE A 3 11.39 35.36 21.95
N VAL A 4 10.22 35.61 21.34
CA VAL A 4 9.08 36.27 21.99
C VAL A 4 8.25 35.27 22.78
N SER A 5 7.95 34.13 22.18
CA SER A 5 7.15 33.08 22.82
C SER A 5 7.59 31.68 22.38
N LYS A 6 7.43 30.71 23.28
CA LYS A 6 7.70 29.29 23.01
C LYS A 6 6.55 28.48 23.59
N THR A 7 5.83 27.75 22.74
CA THR A 7 4.70 26.90 23.13
C THR A 7 4.92 25.47 22.67
N TYR A 8 4.32 24.53 23.40
CA TYR A 8 4.49 23.10 23.23
C TYR A 8 3.16 22.49 22.80
N ASP A 9 3.10 22.01 21.57
CA ASP A 9 1.88 21.47 20.98
C ASP A 9 1.92 19.94 20.89
N GLN A 10 0.84 19.31 21.35
CA GLN A 10 0.61 17.86 21.36
C GLN A 10 1.80 17.03 21.86
N PRO A 11 2.26 17.22 23.12
CA PRO A 11 3.31 16.36 23.66
C PRO A 11 2.80 14.93 23.85
N VAL A 12 3.57 13.95 23.39
CA VAL A 12 3.32 12.51 23.55
C VAL A 12 4.56 11.79 24.07
N TRP A 13 4.37 10.67 24.75
CA TRP A 13 5.47 9.81 25.18
C TRP A 13 6.11 9.12 23.97
N GLY A 14 7.44 9.24 23.85
CA GLY A 14 8.18 8.58 22.77
C GLY A 14 8.41 7.09 23.01
N ASP A 15 8.25 6.62 24.26
CA ASP A 15 8.31 5.20 24.61
C ASP A 15 7.50 4.89 25.88
N ASN A 16 7.30 3.59 26.13
CA ASN A 16 6.60 3.12 27.33
C ASN A 16 7.39 3.38 28.63
N ALA A 17 8.70 3.61 28.53
CA ALA A 17 9.56 3.93 29.67
C ALA A 17 9.47 5.41 30.08
N LYS A 18 8.76 6.24 29.30
CA LYS A 18 8.65 7.69 29.48
C LYS A 18 10.03 8.36 29.51
N SER A 19 10.95 7.90 28.66
CA SER A 19 12.34 8.37 28.61
C SER A 19 12.51 9.68 27.85
N HIS A 20 11.59 9.99 26.94
CA HIS A 20 11.56 11.22 26.18
C HIS A 20 10.13 11.55 25.74
N ILE A 21 9.89 12.84 25.47
CA ILE A 21 8.62 13.36 24.96
C ILE A 21 8.84 13.81 23.51
N LEU A 22 7.97 13.40 22.62
CA LEU A 22 7.87 13.93 21.27
C LEU A 22 6.87 15.10 21.29
N VAL A 23 7.28 16.26 20.79
CA VAL A 23 6.47 17.48 20.84
C VAL A 23 6.76 18.39 19.66
N ASN A 24 5.76 19.15 19.23
CA ASN A 24 5.93 20.24 18.28
C ASN A 24 6.16 21.55 19.03
N ILE A 25 7.38 22.07 18.95
CA ILE A 25 7.77 23.33 19.59
C ILE A 25 7.47 24.46 18.60
N LYS A 26 6.57 25.37 18.97
CA LYS A 26 6.29 26.59 18.21
C LYS A 26 7.02 27.74 18.85
N THR A 27 7.95 28.34 18.12
CA THR A 27 8.75 29.49 18.56
C THR A 27 8.35 30.70 17.74
N GLU A 28 7.91 31.75 18.39
CA GLU A 28 7.60 33.05 17.79
C GLU A 28 8.78 34.00 17.97
N MET A 29 9.23 34.59 16.87
CA MET A 29 10.35 35.54 16.85
C MET A 29 9.84 36.99 16.84
N GLU A 30 10.70 37.94 17.21
CA GLU A 30 10.36 39.37 17.31
C GLU A 30 9.90 40.01 15.99
N ASP A 31 10.34 39.45 14.86
CA ASP A 31 9.91 39.85 13.51
C ASP A 31 8.54 39.26 13.10
N GLY A 32 7.88 38.52 14.00
CA GLY A 32 6.61 37.86 13.76
C GLY A 32 6.74 36.50 13.06
N GLN A 33 7.95 36.00 12.81
CA GLN A 33 8.16 34.68 12.21
C GLN A 33 7.82 33.58 13.23
N ILE A 34 6.93 32.66 12.82
CA ILE A 34 6.61 31.45 13.60
C ILE A 34 7.39 30.28 13.01
N MET A 35 8.17 29.62 13.87
CA MET A 35 8.91 28.42 13.53
C MET A 35 8.35 27.23 14.31
N ILE A 36 7.98 26.17 13.59
CA ILE A 36 7.48 24.92 14.18
C ILE A 36 8.54 23.84 13.96
N GLN A 37 8.99 23.19 15.03
CA GLN A 37 9.94 22.09 14.96
C GLN A 37 9.45 20.90 15.78
N SER A 38 9.51 19.70 15.20
CA SER A 38 9.29 18.46 15.94
C SER A 38 10.58 18.07 16.65
N ALA A 39 10.53 17.88 17.97
CA ALA A 39 11.69 17.56 18.80
C ALA A 39 11.42 16.38 19.73
N ALA A 40 12.48 15.62 20.02
CA ALA A 40 12.50 14.61 21.08
C ALA A 40 13.19 15.19 22.32
N VAL A 41 12.41 15.54 23.33
CA VAL A 41 12.88 16.12 24.58
C VAL A 41 13.13 14.99 25.58
N THR A 42 14.40 14.71 25.87
CA THR A 42 14.80 13.65 26.80
C THR A 42 14.43 14.01 28.24
N ARG A 43 14.10 12.99 29.05
CA ARG A 43 13.83 13.11 30.49
C ARG A 43 15.09 13.54 31.23
N ASP A 44 15.18 14.84 31.48
CA ASP A 44 16.26 15.45 32.23
C ASP A 44 15.70 16.68 32.96
N GLU A 45 15.78 16.68 34.29
CA GLU A 45 15.29 17.80 35.13
C GLU A 45 16.11 19.08 34.93
N SER A 46 17.31 18.98 34.36
CA SER A 46 18.12 20.13 33.96
C SER A 46 17.73 20.70 32.59
N ASN A 47 16.91 19.97 31.82
CA ASN A 47 16.41 20.44 30.53
C ASN A 47 15.19 21.37 30.73
N PRO A 48 15.29 22.66 30.39
CA PRO A 48 14.20 23.61 30.60
C PRO A 48 12.94 23.24 29.80
N ASP A 49 13.09 22.62 28.63
CA ASP A 49 11.96 22.23 27.78
C ASP A 49 11.17 21.10 28.42
N TRP A 50 11.86 20.13 29.04
CA TRP A 50 11.21 19.05 29.78
C TRP A 50 10.37 19.60 30.93
N SER A 51 10.95 20.46 31.76
CA SER A 51 10.25 21.06 32.89
C SER A 51 9.06 21.91 32.45
N SER A 52 9.19 22.67 31.36
CA SER A 52 8.10 23.47 30.80
C SER A 52 6.94 22.60 30.29
N ILE A 53 7.23 21.54 29.54
CA ILE A 53 6.20 20.64 29.00
C ILE A 53 5.44 19.94 30.13
N ILE A 54 6.17 19.39 31.12
CA ILE A 54 5.56 18.71 32.27
C ILE A 54 4.73 19.69 33.11
N LYS A 55 5.17 20.94 33.27
CA LYS A 55 4.43 21.96 34.02
C LYS A 55 3.16 22.41 33.30
N GLU A 56 3.19 22.53 31.97
CA GLU A 56 2.07 23.01 31.15
C GLU A 56 1.02 21.92 30.92
N HIS A 57 1.44 20.71 30.56
CA HIS A 57 0.55 19.64 30.12
C HIS A 57 0.31 18.56 31.19
N GLY A 58 1.24 18.41 32.15
CA GLY A 58 1.21 17.33 33.13
C GLY A 58 1.50 15.95 32.51
N GLU A 59 1.93 15.00 33.35
CA GLU A 59 2.17 13.63 32.88
C GLU A 59 0.89 12.94 32.39
N ASP A 60 -0.24 13.23 33.03
CA ASP A 60 -1.55 12.68 32.66
C ASP A 60 -2.06 13.23 31.32
N GLY A 61 -1.81 14.51 31.04
CA GLY A 61 -2.16 15.11 29.75
C GLY A 61 -1.35 14.53 28.60
N ILE A 62 -0.04 14.34 28.81
CA ILE A 62 0.85 13.67 27.84
C ILE A 62 0.42 12.22 27.63
N GLN A 63 0.03 11.52 28.69
CA GLN A 63 -0.48 10.15 28.61
C GLN A 63 -1.77 10.09 27.77
N ALA A 64 -2.74 10.99 28.03
CA ALA A 64 -3.98 11.06 27.26
C ALA A 64 -3.71 11.34 25.77
N ASN A 65 -2.81 12.27 25.44
CA ASN A 65 -2.43 12.56 24.06
C ASN A 65 -1.77 11.34 23.38
N THR A 66 -0.94 10.60 24.12
CA THR A 66 -0.28 9.38 23.63
C THR A 66 -1.32 8.30 23.29
N GLU A 67 -2.34 8.13 24.13
CA GLU A 67 -3.42 7.18 23.90
C GLU A 67 -4.26 7.55 22.68
N VAL A 68 -4.61 8.83 22.52
CA VAL A 68 -5.30 9.33 21.32
C VAL A 68 -4.48 9.07 20.06
N MET A 69 -3.19 9.40 20.07
CA MET A 69 -2.29 9.16 18.93
C MET A 69 -2.19 7.67 18.58
N LEU A 70 -2.10 6.80 19.58
CA LEU A 70 -2.05 5.35 19.37
C LEU A 70 -3.36 4.83 18.78
N GLU A 71 -4.50 5.34 19.23
CA GLU A 71 -5.80 4.94 18.70
C GLU A 71 -6.00 5.40 17.26
N GLU A 72 -5.72 6.68 16.97
CA GLU A 72 -5.73 7.21 15.60
C GLU A 72 -4.74 6.46 14.70
N SER A 73 -3.55 6.12 15.20
CA SER A 73 -2.59 5.34 14.43
C SER A 73 -3.10 3.94 14.12
N LYS A 74 -3.79 3.26 15.05
CA LYS A 74 -4.38 1.94 14.80
C LYS A 74 -5.48 2.04 13.75
N GLU A 75 -6.37 3.02 13.87
CA GLU A 75 -7.46 3.25 12.91
C GLU A 75 -6.90 3.51 11.51
N ASN A 76 -5.92 4.41 11.40
CA ASN A 76 -5.24 4.71 10.14
C ASN A 76 -4.53 3.48 9.54
N ILE A 77 -3.86 2.66 10.36
CA ILE A 77 -3.22 1.42 9.89
C ILE A 77 -4.26 0.44 9.34
N VAL A 78 -5.40 0.28 10.02
CA VAL A 78 -6.47 -0.63 9.60
C VAL A 78 -7.10 -0.14 8.29
N GLU A 79 -7.40 1.16 8.20
CA GLU A 79 -7.98 1.77 6.98
C GLU A 79 -7.01 1.68 5.80
N GLN A 80 -5.73 2.01 6.01
CA GLN A 80 -4.69 1.87 4.99
C GLN A 80 -4.50 0.41 4.58
N ALA A 81 -4.53 -0.53 5.52
CA ALA A 81 -4.43 -1.95 5.22
C ALA A 81 -5.64 -2.45 4.41
N ALA A 82 -6.84 -1.95 4.70
CA ALA A 82 -8.05 -2.28 3.93
C ALA A 82 -7.96 -1.71 2.50
N ALA A 83 -7.61 -0.43 2.35
CA ALA A 83 -7.44 0.22 1.04
C ALA A 83 -6.34 -0.46 0.21
N GLN A 84 -5.21 -0.84 0.83
CA GLN A 84 -4.14 -1.58 0.15
C GLN A 84 -4.59 -2.97 -0.30
N LYS A 85 -5.37 -3.69 0.52
CA LYS A 85 -5.91 -5.00 0.12
C LYS A 85 -6.85 -4.88 -1.07
N GLU A 86 -7.72 -3.87 -1.07
CA GLU A 86 -8.62 -3.60 -2.19
C GLU A 86 -7.84 -3.28 -3.48
N GLN A 87 -6.87 -2.37 -3.40
CA GLN A 87 -6.00 -2.03 -4.53
C GLN A 87 -5.23 -3.24 -5.07
N GLN A 88 -4.67 -4.07 -4.16
CA GLN A 88 -3.98 -5.29 -4.56
C GLN A 88 -4.92 -6.28 -5.25
N GLN A 89 -6.16 -6.41 -4.79
CA GLN A 89 -7.15 -7.29 -5.40
C GLN A 89 -7.51 -6.81 -6.82
N THR A 90 -7.82 -5.52 -6.98
CA THR A 90 -8.11 -4.93 -8.29
C THR A 90 -6.91 -5.07 -9.25
N GLN A 91 -5.69 -4.83 -8.76
CA GLN A 91 -4.49 -4.98 -9.58
C GLN A 91 -4.26 -6.44 -10.00
N LYS A 92 -4.49 -7.41 -9.11
CA LYS A 92 -4.39 -8.85 -9.43
C LYS A 92 -5.40 -9.24 -10.50
N GLU A 93 -6.65 -8.81 -10.36
CA GLU A 93 -7.71 -9.08 -11.34
C GLU A 93 -7.38 -8.50 -12.71
N ARG A 94 -6.95 -7.23 -12.75
CA ARG A 94 -6.51 -6.59 -14.00
C ARG A 94 -5.33 -7.33 -14.64
N THR A 95 -4.31 -7.65 -13.85
CA THR A 95 -3.12 -8.38 -14.34
C THR A 95 -3.51 -9.76 -14.87
N ALA A 96 -4.43 -10.46 -14.23
CA ALA A 96 -4.93 -11.76 -14.69
C ALA A 96 -5.71 -11.64 -16.01
N GLN A 97 -6.51 -10.59 -16.18
CA GLN A 97 -7.25 -10.32 -17.42
C GLN A 97 -6.32 -9.96 -18.59
N GLU A 98 -5.31 -9.13 -18.34
CA GLU A 98 -4.28 -8.77 -19.32
C GLU A 98 -3.51 -10.03 -19.77
N ARG A 99 -3.04 -10.86 -18.82
CA ARG A 99 -2.37 -12.14 -19.14
C ARG A 99 -3.26 -13.09 -19.93
N LEU A 100 -4.53 -13.21 -19.57
CA LEU A 100 -5.49 -14.03 -20.32
C LEU A 100 -5.65 -13.55 -21.76
N PHE A 101 -5.70 -12.24 -21.96
CA PHE A 101 -5.82 -11.65 -23.29
C PHE A 101 -4.56 -11.90 -24.11
N ASP A 102 -3.38 -11.65 -23.55
CA ASP A 102 -2.09 -11.87 -24.21
C ASP A 102 -1.88 -13.34 -24.56
N ALA A 103 -2.19 -14.26 -23.66
CA ALA A 103 -2.11 -15.70 -23.92
C ALA A 103 -3.02 -16.12 -25.08
N LYS A 104 -4.25 -15.59 -25.14
CA LYS A 104 -5.16 -15.85 -26.27
C LYS A 104 -4.61 -15.31 -27.58
N LEU A 105 -4.03 -14.12 -27.59
CA LEU A 105 -3.39 -13.56 -28.79
C LEU A 105 -2.26 -14.46 -29.27
N ALA A 106 -1.34 -14.84 -28.37
CA ALA A 106 -0.22 -15.72 -28.67
C ALA A 106 -0.69 -17.09 -29.22
N ILE A 107 -1.75 -17.68 -28.66
CA ILE A 107 -2.35 -18.92 -29.17
C ILE A 107 -2.80 -18.76 -30.63
N PHE A 108 -3.39 -17.63 -31.01
CA PHE A 108 -3.86 -17.39 -32.39
C PHE A 108 -2.73 -17.07 -33.37
N GLU A 109 -1.53 -16.77 -32.89
CA GLU A 109 -0.35 -16.58 -33.72
C GLU A 109 0.32 -17.89 -34.14
N ILE A 110 0.09 -18.99 -33.41
CA ILE A 110 0.59 -20.33 -33.76
C ILE A 110 0.06 -20.72 -35.14
N GLU A 111 0.94 -21.05 -36.10
CA GLU A 111 0.58 -21.27 -37.51
C GLU A 111 -0.50 -22.33 -37.72
N ASP A 112 -0.37 -23.48 -37.06
CA ASP A 112 -1.35 -24.58 -37.13
C ASP A 112 -2.72 -24.15 -36.63
N ILE A 113 -2.77 -23.38 -35.54
CA ILE A 113 -4.01 -22.84 -35.00
C ILE A 113 -4.55 -21.76 -35.94
N LYS A 114 -3.72 -20.81 -36.39
CA LYS A 114 -4.10 -19.73 -37.31
C LYS A 114 -4.76 -20.29 -38.57
N ASN A 115 -4.16 -21.30 -39.17
CA ASN A 115 -4.61 -21.92 -40.43
C ASN A 115 -5.70 -22.98 -40.26
N SER A 116 -5.94 -23.49 -39.04
CA SER A 116 -6.96 -24.51 -38.80
C SER A 116 -8.38 -24.05 -39.20
N LYS A 117 -9.15 -24.96 -39.83
CA LYS A 117 -10.55 -24.73 -40.19
C LYS A 117 -11.53 -25.01 -39.03
N ASN A 118 -11.06 -25.51 -37.89
CA ASN A 118 -11.91 -25.88 -36.76
C ASN A 118 -12.45 -24.65 -36.00
N ARG A 119 -13.52 -24.05 -36.55
CA ARG A 119 -14.17 -22.85 -35.98
C ARG A 119 -14.73 -23.08 -34.57
N LYS A 120 -15.13 -24.31 -34.24
CA LYS A 120 -15.72 -24.66 -32.94
C LYS A 120 -14.69 -24.51 -31.83
N ILE A 121 -13.51 -25.12 -31.96
CA ILE A 121 -12.47 -25.03 -30.94
C ILE A 121 -11.88 -23.61 -30.86
N LYS A 122 -11.69 -22.93 -32.00
CA LYS A 122 -11.29 -21.51 -32.01
C LYS A 122 -12.26 -20.61 -31.22
N SER A 123 -13.57 -20.86 -31.33
CA SER A 123 -14.58 -20.14 -30.54
C SER A 123 -14.41 -20.37 -29.04
N LYS A 124 -14.09 -21.61 -28.63
CA LYS A 124 -13.81 -21.95 -27.21
C LYS A 124 -12.57 -21.25 -26.68
N ILE A 125 -11.47 -21.19 -27.44
CA ILE A 125 -10.25 -20.44 -27.06
C ILE A 125 -10.58 -18.97 -26.79
N ARG A 126 -11.33 -18.30 -27.68
CA ARG A 126 -11.71 -16.88 -27.48
C ARG A 126 -12.54 -16.65 -26.22
N LYS A 127 -13.47 -17.56 -25.95
CA LYS A 127 -14.42 -17.48 -24.83
C LYS A 127 -13.88 -18.05 -23.52
N ALA A 128 -12.67 -18.60 -23.49
CA ALA A 128 -12.10 -19.21 -22.29
C ALA A 128 -12.02 -18.18 -21.13
N PRO A 129 -12.51 -18.51 -19.93
CA PRO A 129 -12.49 -17.61 -18.77
C PRO A 129 -11.12 -17.56 -18.08
N THR A 130 -10.24 -18.54 -18.34
CA THR A 130 -8.92 -18.64 -17.72
C THR A 130 -7.85 -18.97 -18.77
N GLU A 131 -6.60 -18.66 -18.44
CA GLU A 131 -5.44 -18.94 -19.30
C GLU A 131 -5.30 -20.44 -19.52
N ILE A 132 -5.46 -21.21 -18.43
CA ILE A 132 -5.40 -22.68 -18.44
C ILE A 132 -6.44 -23.27 -19.41
N GLU A 133 -7.68 -22.77 -19.38
CA GLU A 133 -8.71 -23.23 -20.32
C GLU A 133 -8.38 -22.86 -21.77
N ALA A 134 -7.88 -21.65 -22.01
CA ALA A 134 -7.48 -21.22 -23.35
C ALA A 134 -6.37 -22.14 -23.91
N MET A 135 -5.36 -22.44 -23.09
CA MET A 135 -4.27 -23.35 -23.42
C MET A 135 -4.75 -24.78 -23.64
N ALA A 136 -5.63 -25.31 -22.80
CA ALA A 136 -6.17 -26.66 -22.96
C ALA A 136 -6.91 -26.83 -24.30
N TYR A 137 -7.72 -25.84 -24.70
CA TYR A 137 -8.37 -25.86 -26.01
C TYR A 137 -7.38 -25.71 -27.17
N ALA A 138 -6.33 -24.91 -27.00
CA ALA A 138 -5.25 -24.78 -27.99
C ALA A 138 -4.53 -26.12 -28.20
N THR A 139 -4.15 -26.79 -27.12
CA THR A 139 -3.51 -28.12 -27.17
C THR A 139 -4.41 -29.14 -27.84
N ALA A 140 -5.71 -29.18 -27.49
CA ALA A 140 -6.66 -30.08 -28.14
C ALA A 140 -6.79 -29.81 -29.65
N LEU A 141 -6.69 -28.54 -30.08
CA LEU A 141 -6.70 -28.21 -31.50
C LEU A 141 -5.43 -28.68 -32.21
N LEU A 142 -4.27 -28.48 -31.59
CA LEU A 142 -2.99 -28.92 -32.13
C LEU A 142 -2.93 -30.44 -32.27
N LEU A 143 -3.43 -31.19 -31.28
CA LEU A 143 -3.52 -32.65 -31.36
C LEU A 143 -4.38 -33.11 -32.54
N ASN A 144 -5.52 -32.44 -32.80
CA ASN A 144 -6.33 -32.77 -33.97
C ASN A 144 -5.58 -32.51 -35.28
N VAL A 145 -4.83 -31.42 -35.38
CA VAL A 145 -4.01 -31.11 -36.57
C VAL A 145 -2.93 -32.17 -36.79
N ILE A 146 -2.27 -32.62 -35.73
CA ILE A 146 -1.25 -33.68 -35.78
C ILE A 146 -1.89 -35.01 -36.25
N ASN A 147 -3.03 -35.40 -35.68
CA ASN A 147 -3.68 -36.66 -36.06
C ASN A 147 -4.19 -36.64 -37.52
N GLU A 148 -4.75 -35.51 -37.98
CA GLU A 148 -5.19 -35.34 -39.38
C GLU A 148 -4.01 -35.42 -40.38
N THR A 149 -2.80 -34.97 -39.98
CA THR A 149 -1.59 -35.06 -40.81
C THR A 149 -0.94 -36.45 -40.81
N GLU A 150 -1.16 -37.27 -39.78
CA GLU A 150 -0.72 -38.67 -39.76
C GLU A 150 -1.63 -39.58 -40.60
N GLU A 151 -2.94 -39.35 -40.62
CA GLU A 151 -3.89 -40.13 -41.45
C GLU A 151 -3.76 -39.89 -42.96
N THR A 152 -3.10 -38.79 -43.37
CA THR A 152 -2.90 -38.44 -44.78
C THR A 152 -1.55 -38.88 -45.37
N LYS A 153 -0.70 -39.56 -44.58
CA LYS A 153 0.56 -40.19 -45.02
C LYS A 153 0.40 -41.68 -45.26
#